data_AF-A0A125RAP5-F1
#
_entry.id   AF-A0A125RAP5-F1
#
_cell.length_a   1.000
_cell.length_b   1.000
_cell.length_c   1.000
_cell.angle_alpha   90.00
_cell.angle_beta   90.00
_cell.angle_gamma   90.00
#
_symmetry.space_group_name_H-M   'P 1'
#
loop_
_entity.id
_entity.type
_entity.pdbx_description
1 polymer ?
#
loop_
_entity_poly.entity_id
_entity_poly.type
_entity_poly.pdbx_seq_one_letter_code
_entity_poly.pdbx_strand_id
1 'polypeptide(L)'
;MDDIKKFIEDKFNIEKINEYGFRQLCGFTFVFQIDIISIKGMISSASIMPVGIIYKENGEFYFAPLHDAVEIDEIIKEYVKTL
;
A
#
# COMPACT_ATOMS: atom_id res chain seq x y z
N MET A 1 -10.58 1.20 25.85
CA MET A 1 -9.22 0.87 25.35
C MET A 1 -8.88 1.74 24.14
N ASP A 2 -9.86 2.03 23.29
CA ASP A 2 -9.73 2.95 22.14
C ASP A 2 -9.39 4.40 22.53
N ASP A 3 -9.87 4.90 23.66
CA ASP A 3 -9.58 6.27 24.12
C ASP A 3 -8.12 6.49 24.49
N ILE A 4 -7.45 5.49 25.07
CA ILE A 4 -6.02 5.57 25.41
C ILE A 4 -5.18 5.55 24.14
N LYS A 5 -5.59 4.76 23.15
CA LYS A 5 -4.89 4.63 21.87
C LYS A 5 -4.94 5.94 21.10
N LYS A 6 -6.13 6.56 20.98
CA LYS A 6 -6.30 7.90 20.40
C LYS A 6 -5.53 8.96 21.17
N PHE A 7 -5.56 8.94 22.51
CA PHE A 7 -4.81 9.89 23.33
C PHE A 7 -3.30 9.81 23.10
N ILE A 8 -2.74 8.60 22.91
CA ILE A 8 -1.33 8.40 22.59
C ILE A 8 -1.03 8.87 21.16
N GLU A 9 -1.88 8.52 20.19
CA GLU A 9 -1.73 8.96 18.80
C GLU A 9 -1.73 10.50 18.71
N ASP A 10 -2.64 11.18 19.42
CA ASP A 10 -2.73 12.65 19.47
C ASP A 10 -1.53 13.28 20.21
N LYS A 11 -1.14 12.73 21.37
CA LYS A 11 -0.04 13.30 22.19
C LYS A 11 1.32 13.17 21.53
N PHE A 12 1.53 12.12 20.73
CA PHE A 12 2.79 11.87 20.03
C PHE A 12 2.74 12.24 18.54
N ASN A 13 1.60 12.75 18.04
CA ASN A 13 1.34 13.04 16.63
C ASN A 13 1.79 11.89 15.73
N ILE A 14 1.22 10.71 15.99
CA ILE A 14 1.51 9.49 15.24
C ILE A 14 0.68 9.51 13.96
N GLU A 15 1.36 9.56 12.82
CA GLU A 15 0.73 9.51 11.50
C GLU A 15 1.05 8.15 10.87
N LYS A 16 0.02 7.50 10.33
CA LYS A 16 0.14 6.25 9.56
C LYS A 16 -0.25 6.56 8.12
N ILE A 17 0.65 6.25 7.20
CA ILE A 17 0.47 6.44 5.76
C ILE A 17 0.56 5.07 5.12
N ASN A 18 -0.47 4.69 4.37
CA ASN A 18 -0.49 3.46 3.57
C ASN A 18 -0.57 3.86 2.09
N GLU A 19 0.40 3.40 1.31
CA GLU A 19 0.51 3.69 -0.12
C GLU A 19 0.76 2.42 -0.93
N TYR A 20 0.47 2.49 -2.23
CA TYR A 20 0.81 1.43 -3.18
C TYR A 20 1.88 1.90 -4.16
N GLY A 21 2.98 1.15 -4.23
CA GLY A 21 4.04 1.32 -5.20
C GLY A 21 3.88 0.35 -6.37
N PHE A 22 4.07 0.85 -7.60
CA PHE A 22 3.98 0.06 -8.82
C PHE A 22 5.32 0.04 -9.55
N ARG A 23 5.81 -1.15 -9.90
CA ARG A 23 7.07 -1.29 -10.65
C ARG A 23 6.93 -2.27 -11.80
N GLN A 24 7.19 -1.79 -13.02
CA GLN A 24 7.16 -2.63 -14.21
C GLN A 24 8.50 -3.37 -14.40
N LEU A 25 8.44 -4.70 -14.54
CA LEU A 25 9.57 -5.58 -14.80
C LEU A 25 9.13 -6.72 -15.73
N CYS A 26 9.85 -6.93 -16.83
CA CYS A 26 9.60 -8.03 -17.78
C CYS A 26 8.15 -8.14 -18.30
N GLY A 27 7.45 -7.01 -18.46
CA GLY A 27 6.05 -6.98 -18.92
C GLY A 27 5.01 -7.17 -17.82
N PHE A 28 5.43 -7.36 -16.58
CA PHE A 28 4.58 -7.44 -15.39
C PHE A 28 4.69 -6.16 -14.57
N THR A 29 3.61 -5.75 -13.92
CA THR A 29 3.62 -4.67 -12.93
C THR A 29 3.55 -5.29 -11.54
N PHE A 30 4.63 -5.21 -10.78
CA PHE A 30 4.67 -5.64 -9.39
C PHE A 30 4.05 -4.55 -8.50
N VAL A 31 3.17 -4.98 -7.60
CA VAL A 31 2.48 -4.11 -6.65
C VAL A 31 3.07 -4.32 -5.26
N PHE A 32 3.44 -3.22 -4.61
CA PHE A 32 3.98 -3.20 -3.26
C PHE A 32 3.09 -2.33 -2.38
N GLN A 33 2.75 -2.83 -1.20
CA GLN A 33 2.18 -2.00 -0.14
C GLN A 33 3.32 -1.38 0.66
N ILE A 34 3.22 -0.09 0.91
CA ILE A 34 4.18 0.71 1.67
C ILE A 34 3.43 1.27 2.87
N ASP A 35 3.82 0.85 4.08
CA ASP A 35 3.28 1.40 5.32
C ASP A 35 4.36 2.25 5.99
N ILE A 36 4.07 3.51 6.28
CA ILE A 36 4.97 4.45 6.93
C ILE A 36 4.35 4.89 8.24
N ILE A 37 5.12 4.78 9.33
CA ILE A 37 4.75 5.32 10.64
C ILE A 37 5.66 6.50 10.91
N SER A 38 5.05 7.67 11.04
CA SER A 38 5.71 8.92 11.43
C SER A 38 5.35 9.25 12.87
N ILE A 39 6.34 9.70 13.64
CA ILE A 39 6.15 10.20 15.01
C ILE A 39 6.73 11.62 15.03
N LYS A 40 5.89 12.62 15.31
CA LYS A 40 6.30 14.03 15.30
C LYS A 40 6.95 14.48 13.97
N GLY A 41 6.44 13.97 12.85
CA GLY A 41 6.93 14.30 11.51
C GLY A 41 8.24 13.60 11.12
N MET A 42 8.80 12.74 11.97
CA MET A 42 9.96 11.92 11.65
C MET A 42 9.52 10.49 11.33
N ILE A 43 10.04 9.93 10.23
CA ILE A 43 9.82 8.51 9.91
C ILE A 43 10.41 7.66 11.05
N SER A 44 9.52 6.97 11.76
CA SER A 44 9.89 6.05 12.84
C SER A 44 10.11 4.64 12.30
N SER A 45 9.27 4.20 11.35
CA SER A 45 9.40 2.91 10.68
C SER A 45 8.75 2.94 9.31
N ALA A 46 9.25 2.11 8.40
CA ALA A 46 8.62 1.85 7.11
C ALA A 46 8.70 0.36 6.78
N SER A 47 7.63 -0.20 6.23
CA SER A 47 7.57 -1.56 5.68
C SER A 47 7.20 -1.49 4.21
N ILE A 48 7.83 -2.37 3.41
CA ILE A 48 7.48 -2.57 2.01
C ILE A 48 7.21 -4.06 1.84
N MET A 49 6.00 -4.40 1.38
CA MET A 49 5.59 -5.79 1.19
C MET A 49 5.05 -5.99 -0.22
N PRO A 50 5.48 -7.04 -0.96
CA PRO A 50 4.85 -7.37 -2.23
C PRO A 50 3.43 -7.90 -1.97
N VAL A 51 2.44 -7.39 -2.71
CA VAL A 51 1.03 -7.77 -2.53
C VAL A 51 0.42 -8.45 -3.77
N GLY A 52 1.01 -8.25 -4.94
CA GLY A 52 0.51 -8.88 -6.15
C GLY A 52 1.19 -8.43 -7.43
N ILE A 53 0.69 -8.93 -8.55
CA ILE A 53 1.15 -8.62 -9.89
C ILE A 53 -0.04 -8.22 -10.74
N ILE A 54 0.06 -7.08 -11.43
CA ILE A 54 -0.85 -6.69 -12.51
C ILE A 54 -0.20 -7.09 -13.83
N TYR A 55 -0.96 -7.78 -14.68
CA TYR A 55 -0.50 -8.18 -16.00
C TYR A 55 -1.61 -8.00 -17.04
N LYS A 56 -1.21 -7.96 -18.31
CA LYS A 56 -2.13 -7.81 -19.44
C LYS A 56 -2.18 -9.11 -20.23
N GLU A 57 -3.38 -9.64 -20.43
CA GLU A 57 -3.63 -10.83 -21.24
C GLU A 57 -4.82 -10.56 -22.16
N ASN A 58 -4.70 -10.87 -23.46
CA ASN A 58 -5.77 -10.66 -24.46
C ASN A 58 -6.38 -9.24 -24.52
N GLY A 59 -5.63 -8.21 -24.13
CA GLY A 59 -6.12 -6.82 -24.14
C GLY A 59 -6.69 -6.35 -22.80
N GLU A 60 -6.90 -7.25 -21.85
CA GLU A 60 -7.49 -6.99 -20.54
C GLU A 60 -6.43 -7.02 -19.43
N PHE A 61 -6.68 -6.27 -18.36
CA PHE A 61 -5.80 -6.23 -17.19
C PHE A 61 -6.32 -7.20 -16.11
N TYR A 62 -5.39 -7.95 -15.53
CA TYR A 62 -5.64 -8.90 -14.47
C TYR A 62 -4.76 -8.60 -13.27
N PHE A 63 -5.28 -8.84 -12.07
CA PHE A 63 -4.52 -8.75 -10.83
C PHE A 63 -4.40 -10.14 -10.19
N ALA A 64 -3.17 -10.58 -9.96
CA ALA A 64 -2.84 -11.80 -9.23
C ALA A 64 -2.33 -11.45 -7.83
N PRO A 65 -3.16 -11.56 -6.78
CA PRO A 65 -2.74 -11.30 -5.41
C PRO A 65 -1.80 -12.40 -4.88
N LEU A 66 -0.87 -12.01 -4.00
CA LEU A 66 0.01 -12.95 -3.28
C LEU A 66 -0.58 -13.40 -1.93
N HIS A 67 -1.57 -12.67 -1.42
CA HIS A 67 -2.23 -12.93 -0.14
C HIS A 67 -3.74 -12.68 -0.26
N ASP A 68 -4.55 -13.43 0.51
CA ASP A 68 -6.01 -13.36 0.44
C ASP A 68 -6.60 -12.06 1.01
N ALA A 69 -5.85 -11.37 1.87
CA ALA A 69 -6.30 -10.18 2.60
C ALA A 69 -5.86 -8.86 1.95
N VAL A 70 -5.99 -8.76 0.62
CA VAL A 70 -5.56 -7.58 -0.15
C VAL A 70 -6.79 -6.79 -0.63
N GLU A 71 -6.80 -5.49 -0.35
CA GLU A 71 -7.85 -4.55 -0.80
C GLU A 71 -7.67 -4.22 -2.30
N ILE A 72 -8.17 -5.12 -3.16
CA ILE A 72 -7.97 -5.05 -4.63
C ILE A 72 -8.46 -3.72 -5.22
N ASP A 73 -9.63 -3.23 -4.77
CA ASP A 73 -10.25 -2.03 -5.32
C ASP A 73 -9.38 -0.78 -5.15
N GLU A 74 -8.70 -0.66 -4.00
CA GLU A 74 -7.79 0.46 -3.72
C GLU A 74 -6.55 0.39 -4.61
N ILE A 75 -5.98 -0.81 -4.76
CA ILE A 75 -4.80 -1.04 -5.60
C ILE A 75 -5.09 -0.65 -7.05
N ILE A 76 -6.21 -1.10 -7.60
CA ILE A 76 -6.57 -0.79 -8.99
C ILE A 76 -6.82 0.70 -9.17
N LYS A 77 -7.50 1.34 -8.21
CA LYS A 77 -7.75 2.79 -8.24
C LYS A 77 -6.44 3.58 -8.24
N GLU A 78 -5.47 3.21 -7.41
CA GLU A 78 -4.15 3.85 -7.41
C GLU A 78 -3.38 3.53 -8.70
N TYR A 79 -3.42 2.30 -9.19
CA TYR A 79 -2.73 1.92 -10.43
C TYR A 79 -3.21 2.74 -11.63
N VAL A 80 -4.52 2.92 -11.78
CA VAL A 80 -5.11 3.70 -12.89
C VAL A 80 -4.66 5.16 -12.87
N LYS A 81 -4.41 5.76 -11.69
CA LYS A 81 -3.87 7.13 -11.60
C LYS A 81 -2.42 7.23 -12.12
N THR A 82 -1.71 6.11 -12.21
CA THR A 82 -0.31 6.05 -12.67
C THR A 82 -0.16 5.73 -14.15
N LEU A 83 -1.25 5.37 -14.84
CA LEU A 83 -1.32 5.16 -16.30
C LEU A 83 -1.45 6.49 -17.05
#